data_AF-A0A0V1PZK8-F1
#
_entry.id   AF-A0A0V1PZK8-F1
#
_cell.length_a   1.000
_cell.length_b   1.000
_cell.length_c   1.000
_cell.angle_alpha   90.00
_cell.angle_beta   90.00
_cell.angle_gamma   90.00
#
_symmetry.space_group_name_H-M   'P 1'
#
loop_
_entity.id
_entity.type
_entity.pdbx_description
1 polymer ?
#
loop_
_entity_poly.entity_id
_entity_poly.type
_entity_poly.pdbx_seq_one_letter_code
_entity_poly.pdbx_strand_id
1 'polypeptide(L)'
;MRDTVQLNALAVYGLEKFFSRKERVDMLRTFGGVPSMLPKGGEVIWGNATYAPDDPSNTLLTPLSSNETLPAGPKGETFGTFIRLDGTSKRNFTMDESIDYVLEKSPEWFSKRVREQYSFGIAKTKKELKRNNHDHLKWSNPLEAALPNAPDMKMFCFYGIGKPTERAYYYHDADPSVKLDHTINSEVENPVLLGDGDGTVSLLTHTMCHEWQKGSKSRYNPGNMSVTVVEIKHEPDRFDIRGGAKTADHVDILGSAELNELILKVAAGKGDMIENRYVSRLREIVAEMDI
;
A
#
# COMPACT_ATOMS: atom_id res chain seq x y z
N MET A 1 16.02 5.46 1.89
CA MET A 1 16.39 5.14 0.49
C MET A 1 15.10 5.22 -0.34
N ARG A 2 15.11 5.64 -1.62
CA ARG A 2 13.89 5.69 -2.46
C ARG A 2 14.04 4.59 -3.52
N ASP A 3 13.34 3.47 -3.35
CA ASP A 3 13.83 2.15 -3.81
C ASP A 3 13.23 1.59 -5.11
N THR A 4 12.25 2.26 -5.73
CA THR A 4 11.49 1.65 -6.84
C THR A 4 11.67 2.38 -8.17
N VAL A 5 11.47 3.69 -8.23
CA VAL A 5 11.64 4.48 -9.48
C VAL A 5 12.82 5.45 -9.43
N GLN A 6 13.30 5.79 -8.23
CA GLN A 6 14.36 6.77 -8.01
C GLN A 6 15.72 6.12 -7.69
N LEU A 7 15.96 4.91 -8.19
CA LEU A 7 17.30 4.33 -8.21
C LEU A 7 18.24 5.27 -8.95
N ASN A 8 19.46 5.45 -8.42
CA ASN A 8 20.49 6.26 -9.08
C ASN A 8 20.67 5.77 -10.54
N ALA A 9 20.66 6.68 -11.50
CA ALA A 9 20.75 6.37 -12.94
C ALA A 9 21.93 5.43 -13.28
N LEU A 10 23.04 5.51 -12.53
CA LEU A 10 24.18 4.61 -12.66
C LEU A 10 23.87 3.17 -12.22
N ALA A 11 23.10 3.01 -11.15
CA ALA A 11 22.64 1.71 -10.67
C ALA A 11 21.62 1.09 -11.64
N VAL A 12 20.71 1.90 -12.18
CA VAL A 12 19.75 1.46 -13.21
C VAL A 12 20.49 1.01 -14.48
N TYR A 13 21.46 1.78 -14.95
CA TYR A 13 22.28 1.43 -16.12
C TYR A 13 23.09 0.14 -15.90
N GLY A 14 23.73 0.01 -14.73
CA GLY A 14 24.45 -1.21 -14.36
C GLY A 14 23.52 -2.42 -14.32
N LEU A 15 22.36 -2.28 -13.70
CA LEU A 15 21.38 -3.36 -13.59
C LEU A 15 20.80 -3.75 -14.95
N GLU A 16 20.54 -2.80 -15.85
CA GLU A 16 20.08 -3.08 -17.22
C GLU A 16 21.09 -3.85 -18.06
N LYS A 17 22.39 -3.68 -17.79
CA LYS A 17 23.46 -4.46 -18.45
C LYS A 17 23.52 -5.92 -18.02
N PHE A 18 23.14 -6.23 -16.77
CA PHE A 18 23.18 -7.60 -16.23
C PHE A 18 21.84 -8.31 -16.27
N PHE A 19 20.73 -7.57 -16.12
CA PHE A 19 19.36 -8.05 -16.16
C PHE A 19 18.47 -7.05 -16.89
N SER A 20 18.12 -7.38 -18.13
CA SER A 20 17.19 -6.57 -18.93
C SER A 20 15.85 -6.39 -18.20
N ARG A 21 15.10 -5.34 -18.56
CA ARG A 21 13.75 -5.11 -17.98
C ARG A 21 12.84 -6.33 -18.19
N LYS A 22 12.92 -6.98 -19.34
CA LYS A 22 12.14 -8.20 -19.63
C LYS A 22 12.51 -9.37 -18.71
N GLU A 23 13.79 -9.64 -18.51
CA GLU A 23 14.25 -10.71 -17.61
C GLU A 23 13.83 -10.46 -16.17
N ARG A 24 13.85 -9.19 -15.72
CA ARG A 24 13.35 -8.82 -14.39
C ARG A 24 11.86 -9.06 -14.24
N VAL A 25 11.06 -8.69 -15.24
CA VAL A 25 9.62 -8.98 -15.22
C VAL A 25 9.36 -10.48 -15.17
N ASP A 26 10.09 -11.28 -15.95
CA ASP A 26 9.94 -12.73 -15.95
C ASP A 26 10.36 -13.35 -14.61
N MET A 27 11.47 -12.87 -14.02
CA MET A 27 11.92 -13.27 -12.69
C MET A 27 10.86 -12.93 -11.62
N LEU A 28 10.36 -11.70 -11.59
CA LEU A 28 9.35 -11.26 -10.61
C LEU A 28 8.06 -12.09 -10.70
N ARG A 29 7.65 -12.51 -11.90
CA ARG A 29 6.50 -13.41 -12.08
C ARG A 29 6.70 -14.79 -11.45
N THR A 30 7.94 -15.24 -11.27
CA THR A 30 8.22 -16.52 -10.58
C THR A 30 8.14 -16.41 -9.06
N PHE A 31 8.20 -15.20 -8.51
CA PHE A 31 8.15 -14.98 -7.07
C PHE A 31 6.70 -15.01 -6.59
N GLY A 32 6.29 -16.11 -5.96
CA GLY A 32 4.93 -16.29 -5.45
C GLY A 32 4.48 -15.19 -4.47
N GLY A 33 5.41 -14.50 -3.82
CA GLY A 33 5.09 -13.35 -2.96
C GLY A 33 4.59 -12.12 -3.72
N VAL A 34 4.98 -11.92 -4.99
CA VAL A 34 4.63 -10.70 -5.74
C VAL A 34 3.11 -10.57 -5.96
N PRO A 35 2.40 -11.60 -6.46
CA PRO A 35 0.93 -11.52 -6.56
C PRO A 35 0.21 -11.30 -5.23
N SER A 36 0.79 -11.80 -4.12
CA SER A 36 0.20 -11.61 -2.79
C SER A 36 0.24 -10.15 -2.31
N MET A 37 1.17 -9.36 -2.85
CA MET A 37 1.32 -7.93 -2.56
C MET A 37 0.48 -7.03 -3.47
N LEU A 38 -0.22 -7.59 -4.46
CA LEU A 38 -1.12 -6.78 -5.26
C LEU A 38 -2.22 -6.16 -4.36
N PRO A 39 -2.56 -4.88 -4.61
CA PRO A 39 -3.53 -4.17 -3.80
C PRO A 39 -4.90 -4.86 -3.78
N LYS A 40 -5.57 -4.82 -2.62
CA LYS A 40 -6.88 -5.47 -2.39
C LYS A 40 -7.90 -4.42 -1.98
N GLY A 41 -9.17 -4.67 -2.28
CA GLY A 41 -10.28 -3.79 -1.94
C GLY A 41 -10.76 -2.88 -3.06
N GLY A 42 -10.18 -3.02 -4.26
CA GLY A 42 -10.64 -2.36 -5.48
C GLY A 42 -10.92 -0.87 -5.30
N GLU A 43 -12.00 -0.40 -5.90
CA GLU A 43 -12.39 1.01 -5.85
C GLU A 43 -12.77 1.52 -4.45
N VAL A 44 -13.19 0.64 -3.55
CA VAL A 44 -13.61 1.02 -2.18
C VAL A 44 -12.42 1.54 -1.38
N ILE A 45 -11.26 0.88 -1.50
CA ILE A 45 -10.03 1.30 -0.82
C ILE A 45 -9.26 2.28 -1.67
N TRP A 46 -9.08 1.99 -2.97
CA TRP A 46 -8.10 2.70 -3.79
C TRP A 46 -8.67 3.84 -4.63
N GLY A 47 -10.00 3.96 -4.72
CA GLY A 47 -10.67 4.95 -5.55
C GLY A 47 -10.99 4.47 -6.97
N ASN A 48 -11.65 5.34 -7.72
CA ASN A 48 -12.11 5.11 -9.09
C ASN A 48 -11.60 6.24 -10.03
N ALA A 49 -12.11 6.27 -11.26
CA ALA A 49 -11.71 7.25 -12.27
C ALA A 49 -11.93 8.73 -11.88
N THR A 50 -12.77 9.00 -10.88
CA THR A 50 -13.19 10.36 -10.49
C THR A 50 -12.71 10.79 -9.11
N TYR A 51 -12.45 9.85 -8.20
CA TYR A 51 -12.13 10.14 -6.80
C TYR A 51 -11.45 8.95 -6.11
N ALA A 52 -10.58 9.23 -5.13
CA ALA A 52 -10.05 8.30 -4.16
C ALA A 52 -10.24 8.82 -2.72
N PRO A 53 -10.40 7.93 -1.72
CA PRO A 53 -10.64 8.33 -0.33
C PRO A 53 -9.55 9.21 0.28
N ASP A 54 -8.31 9.07 -0.20
CA ASP A 54 -7.15 9.89 0.19
C ASP A 54 -6.94 11.12 -0.70
N ASP A 55 -7.88 11.48 -1.59
CA ASP A 55 -7.82 12.70 -2.39
C ASP A 55 -8.18 13.94 -1.54
N PRO A 56 -7.31 14.95 -1.46
CA PRO A 56 -7.66 16.28 -0.97
C PRO A 56 -7.25 17.34 -2.01
N SER A 57 -6.93 16.92 -3.23
CA SER A 57 -6.19 17.65 -4.27
C SER A 57 -4.74 18.02 -3.87
N ASN A 58 -3.88 17.00 -3.82
CA ASN A 58 -2.42 17.12 -4.07
C ASN A 58 -1.49 17.52 -2.94
N THR A 59 -1.92 17.32 -1.71
CA THR A 59 -1.05 17.57 -0.55
C THR A 59 -1.09 16.34 0.34
N LEU A 60 0.07 15.94 0.88
CA LEU A 60 0.10 14.91 1.92
C LEU A 60 -0.82 15.34 3.06
N LEU A 61 -1.63 14.38 3.52
CA LEU A 61 -2.64 14.61 4.55
C LEU A 61 -2.02 14.99 5.89
N THR A 62 -0.78 14.58 6.14
CA THR A 62 0.01 15.02 7.29
C THR A 62 0.98 16.16 6.92
N PRO A 63 1.04 17.25 7.71
CA PRO A 63 2.07 18.26 7.56
C PRO A 63 3.45 17.66 7.86
N LEU A 64 4.32 17.65 6.84
CA LEU A 64 5.71 17.21 6.95
C LEU A 64 6.51 18.10 7.91
N SER A 65 7.60 17.54 8.42
CA SER A 65 8.65 18.35 9.06
C SER A 65 9.17 19.39 8.05
N SER A 66 9.56 20.56 8.55
CA SER A 66 9.72 21.82 7.81
C SER A 66 10.73 21.87 6.66
N ASN A 67 11.38 20.75 6.30
CA ASN A 67 12.48 20.71 5.35
C ASN A 67 12.32 19.71 4.18
N GLU A 68 11.20 19.00 4.07
CA GLU A 68 10.91 18.16 2.90
C GLU A 68 10.01 18.93 1.91
N THR A 69 10.57 19.27 0.74
CA THR A 69 9.76 19.78 -0.38
C THR A 69 8.94 18.64 -0.96
N LEU A 70 7.62 18.70 -0.74
CA LEU A 70 6.65 17.83 -1.38
C LEU A 70 6.78 17.86 -2.90
N PRO A 71 6.82 16.71 -3.58
CA PRO A 71 6.11 16.59 -4.83
C PRO A 71 4.64 16.81 -4.47
N ALA A 72 4.09 17.97 -4.85
CA ALA A 72 2.64 18.13 -4.82
C ALA A 72 2.04 16.98 -5.64
N GLY A 73 0.96 16.38 -5.15
CA GLY A 73 0.19 15.45 -5.98
C GLY A 73 -0.24 16.08 -7.31
N PRO A 74 -0.86 15.31 -8.21
CA PRO A 74 -1.26 15.82 -9.52
C PRO A 74 -2.35 16.92 -9.47
N LYS A 75 -2.00 18.20 -9.69
CA LYS A 75 -2.94 19.35 -9.69
C LYS A 75 -4.20 19.09 -10.54
N GLY A 76 -5.34 18.89 -9.87
CA GLY A 76 -6.64 18.65 -10.53
C GLY A 76 -6.93 17.20 -10.92
N GLU A 77 -6.18 16.22 -10.40
CA GLU A 77 -6.37 14.79 -10.71
C GLU A 77 -6.55 13.96 -9.42
N THR A 78 -7.03 12.72 -9.59
CA THR A 78 -7.35 11.77 -8.51
C THR A 78 -6.32 10.64 -8.40
N PHE A 79 -6.06 10.14 -7.19
CA PHE A 79 -5.26 8.92 -7.00
C PHE A 79 -6.00 7.63 -7.42
N GLY A 80 -7.30 7.68 -7.71
CA GLY A 80 -8.10 6.50 -8.03
C GLY A 80 -7.75 5.84 -9.36
N THR A 81 -6.97 6.52 -10.20
CA THR A 81 -6.36 5.94 -11.41
C THR A 81 -4.90 5.58 -11.15
N PHE A 82 -4.61 4.28 -11.13
CA PHE A 82 -3.32 3.73 -10.70
C PHE A 82 -2.30 3.65 -11.85
N ILE A 83 -2.64 2.97 -12.95
CA ILE A 83 -1.86 3.00 -14.19
C ILE A 83 -2.43 4.08 -15.10
N ARG A 84 -1.58 5.03 -15.52
CA ARG A 84 -1.94 6.12 -16.43
C ARG A 84 -1.12 6.00 -17.70
N LEU A 85 -1.73 5.53 -18.79
CA LEU A 85 -1.05 5.40 -20.07
C LEU A 85 -1.10 6.74 -20.82
N ASP A 86 0.07 7.29 -21.12
CA ASP A 86 0.28 8.37 -22.05
C ASP A 86 0.76 7.83 -23.41
N GLY A 87 0.50 8.56 -24.49
CA GLY A 87 0.84 8.13 -25.86
C GLY A 87 -0.38 7.90 -26.77
N THR A 88 -0.29 6.90 -27.65
CA THR A 88 -1.27 6.68 -28.73
C THR A 88 -2.64 6.18 -28.25
N SER A 89 -2.65 5.41 -27.16
CA SER A 89 -3.85 4.90 -26.51
C SER A 89 -3.96 5.48 -25.09
N LYS A 90 -4.28 6.78 -24.98
CA LYS A 90 -4.49 7.42 -23.68
C LYS A 90 -5.62 6.74 -22.93
N ARG A 91 -5.27 6.00 -21.89
CA ARG A 91 -6.23 5.33 -21.01
C ARG A 91 -5.68 5.28 -19.59
N ASN A 92 -6.52 5.67 -18.65
CA ASN A 92 -6.26 5.53 -17.23
C ASN A 92 -7.03 4.32 -16.71
N PHE A 93 -6.42 3.57 -15.80
CA PHE A 93 -6.96 2.35 -15.24
C PHE A 93 -7.15 2.54 -13.73
N THR A 94 -8.31 2.17 -13.20
CA THR A 94 -8.49 2.02 -11.74
C THR A 94 -7.64 0.87 -11.20
N MET A 95 -7.62 0.64 -9.88
CA MET A 95 -6.84 -0.46 -9.32
C MET A 95 -7.27 -1.83 -9.87
N ASP A 96 -8.58 -2.09 -9.93
CA ASP A 96 -9.12 -3.37 -10.45
C ASP A 96 -8.79 -3.53 -11.93
N GLU A 97 -9.00 -2.48 -12.73
CA GLU A 97 -8.65 -2.50 -14.16
C GLU A 97 -7.15 -2.66 -14.38
N SER A 98 -6.31 -2.11 -13.50
CA SER A 98 -4.84 -2.24 -13.56
C SER A 98 -4.40 -3.68 -13.32
N ILE A 99 -5.00 -4.36 -12.33
CA ILE A 99 -4.72 -5.77 -12.05
C ILE A 99 -5.15 -6.63 -13.25
N ASP A 100 -6.36 -6.42 -13.77
CA ASP A 100 -6.85 -7.18 -14.93
C ASP A 100 -5.99 -6.93 -16.17
N TYR A 101 -5.60 -5.69 -16.44
CA TYR A 101 -4.70 -5.32 -17.53
C TYR A 101 -3.35 -6.03 -17.44
N VAL A 102 -2.71 -6.01 -16.26
CA VAL A 102 -1.42 -6.67 -16.04
C VAL A 102 -1.54 -8.20 -16.20
N LEU A 103 -2.63 -8.80 -15.73
CA LEU A 103 -2.86 -10.24 -15.86
C LEU A 103 -3.20 -10.64 -17.30
N GLU A 104 -3.95 -9.83 -18.05
CA GLU A 104 -4.23 -10.08 -19.47
C GLU A 104 -2.94 -10.04 -20.32
N LYS A 105 -2.03 -9.12 -20.00
CA LYS A 105 -0.72 -8.98 -20.65
C LYS A 105 0.35 -9.95 -20.14
N SER A 106 0.03 -10.75 -19.13
CA SER A 106 0.97 -11.72 -18.56
C SER A 106 0.78 -13.12 -19.16
N PRO A 107 1.82 -13.99 -19.11
CA PRO A 107 1.70 -15.36 -19.57
C PRO A 107 0.56 -16.11 -18.87
N GLU A 108 -0.13 -16.98 -19.62
CA GLU A 108 -1.31 -17.72 -19.14
C GLU A 108 -1.06 -18.44 -17.81
N TRP A 109 0.10 -19.10 -17.66
CA TRP A 109 0.46 -19.82 -16.44
C TRP A 109 0.50 -18.91 -15.19
N PHE A 110 0.95 -17.66 -15.36
CA PHE A 110 1.07 -16.70 -14.28
C PHE A 110 -0.32 -16.22 -13.92
N SER A 111 -1.08 -15.76 -14.91
CA SER A 111 -2.42 -15.20 -14.71
C SER A 111 -3.37 -16.23 -14.12
N LYS A 112 -3.31 -17.48 -14.59
CA LYS A 112 -4.05 -18.61 -14.02
C LYS A 112 -3.67 -18.84 -12.56
N ARG A 113 -2.37 -18.93 -12.24
CA ARG A 113 -1.90 -19.11 -10.86
C ARG A 113 -2.39 -17.99 -9.94
N VAL A 114 -2.35 -16.74 -10.39
CA VAL A 114 -2.82 -15.61 -9.58
C VAL A 114 -4.31 -15.75 -9.28
N ARG A 115 -5.13 -16.01 -10.31
CA ARG A 115 -6.59 -16.16 -10.16
C ARG A 115 -7.01 -17.42 -9.39
N GLU A 116 -6.19 -18.46 -9.38
CA GLU A 116 -6.42 -19.71 -8.63
C GLU A 116 -5.90 -19.67 -7.18
N GLN A 117 -5.23 -18.61 -6.74
CA GLN A 117 -4.63 -18.55 -5.39
C GLN A 117 -4.98 -17.29 -4.62
N TYR A 118 -5.38 -16.21 -5.29
CA TYR A 118 -5.59 -14.91 -4.66
C TYR A 118 -6.95 -14.32 -5.01
N SER A 119 -7.39 -13.45 -4.10
CA SER A 119 -8.55 -12.60 -4.28
C SER A 119 -8.20 -11.15 -3.95
N PHE A 120 -8.77 -10.22 -4.71
CA PHE A 120 -8.52 -8.78 -4.58
C PHE A 120 -9.78 -7.97 -4.22
N GLY A 121 -10.91 -8.66 -4.01
CA GLY A 121 -12.20 -8.01 -3.75
C GLY A 121 -12.43 -7.66 -2.28
N ILE A 122 -13.72 -7.43 -1.97
CA ILE A 122 -14.22 -7.12 -0.63
C ILE A 122 -15.50 -7.89 -0.35
N ALA A 123 -15.61 -8.48 0.84
CA ALA A 123 -16.84 -9.11 1.30
C ALA A 123 -17.82 -8.04 1.80
N LYS A 124 -19.01 -7.98 1.21
CA LYS A 124 -20.02 -6.96 1.52
C LYS A 124 -20.92 -7.31 2.69
N THR A 125 -20.98 -8.60 3.06
CA THR A 125 -21.89 -9.08 4.10
C THR A 125 -21.22 -10.05 5.07
N LYS A 126 -21.73 -10.12 6.31
CA LYS A 126 -21.29 -11.11 7.30
C LYS A 126 -21.50 -12.57 6.81
N LYS A 127 -22.53 -12.82 5.99
CA LYS A 127 -22.81 -14.15 5.43
C LYS A 127 -21.76 -14.55 4.41
N GLU A 128 -21.41 -13.63 3.51
CA GLU A 128 -20.35 -13.82 2.54
C GLU A 128 -19.01 -14.07 3.25
N LEU A 129 -18.66 -13.24 4.23
CA LEU A 129 -17.42 -13.38 4.98
C LEU A 129 -17.30 -14.75 5.68
N LYS A 130 -18.39 -15.23 6.30
CA LYS A 130 -18.41 -16.58 6.90
C LYS A 130 -18.19 -17.69 5.86
N ARG A 131 -18.73 -17.55 4.66
CA ARG A 131 -18.48 -18.50 3.56
C ARG A 131 -17.02 -18.42 3.11
N ASN A 132 -16.50 -17.21 2.93
CA ASN A 132 -15.13 -16.96 2.47
C ASN A 132 -14.07 -17.50 3.44
N ASN A 133 -14.34 -17.52 4.74
CA ASN A 133 -13.44 -18.14 5.72
C ASN A 133 -13.15 -19.63 5.44
N HIS A 134 -14.01 -20.31 4.68
CA HIS A 134 -13.82 -21.71 4.25
C HIS A 134 -13.25 -21.84 2.82
N ASP A 135 -12.84 -20.73 2.20
CA ASP A 135 -12.28 -20.69 0.85
C ASP A 135 -10.82 -20.23 0.92
N HIS A 136 -9.92 -21.12 0.51
CA HIS A 136 -8.46 -20.87 0.56
C HIS A 136 -8.03 -19.66 -0.29
N LEU A 137 -8.80 -19.33 -1.33
CA LEU A 137 -8.54 -18.16 -2.18
C LEU A 137 -8.61 -16.83 -1.42
N LYS A 138 -9.34 -16.83 -0.29
CA LYS A 138 -9.70 -15.62 0.47
C LYS A 138 -8.82 -15.38 1.68
N TRP A 139 -8.09 -16.39 2.15
CA TRP A 139 -7.36 -16.34 3.43
C TRP A 139 -6.27 -15.26 3.49
N SER A 140 -5.63 -14.95 2.37
CA SER A 140 -4.65 -13.86 2.29
C SER A 140 -5.28 -12.47 2.14
N ASN A 141 -6.60 -12.38 1.98
CA ASN A 141 -7.31 -11.13 1.79
C ASN A 141 -8.05 -10.73 3.08
N PRO A 142 -7.53 -9.78 3.87
CA PRO A 142 -8.19 -9.34 5.10
C PRO A 142 -9.54 -8.65 4.87
N LEU A 143 -9.85 -8.25 3.62
CA LEU A 143 -11.15 -7.71 3.21
C LEU A 143 -12.15 -8.79 2.81
N GLU A 144 -11.74 -10.06 2.78
CA GLU A 144 -12.60 -11.20 2.45
C GLU A 144 -12.53 -12.35 3.46
N ALA A 145 -11.58 -12.35 4.39
CA ALA A 145 -11.48 -13.28 5.49
C ALA A 145 -11.50 -12.54 6.85
N ALA A 146 -12.27 -13.06 7.80
CA ALA A 146 -12.41 -12.46 9.12
C ALA A 146 -11.21 -12.79 10.03
N LEU A 147 -10.97 -11.94 11.03
CA LEU A 147 -10.13 -12.30 12.17
C LEU A 147 -10.69 -13.53 12.91
N PRO A 148 -9.81 -14.30 13.59
CA PRO A 148 -10.24 -15.46 14.36
C PRO A 148 -11.20 -15.07 15.49
N ASN A 149 -12.02 -16.02 15.92
CA ASN A 149 -12.83 -15.86 17.13
C ASN A 149 -11.96 -16.10 18.38
N ALA A 150 -11.17 -15.10 18.77
CA ALA A 150 -10.21 -15.18 19.87
C ALA A 150 -10.36 -13.97 20.83
N PRO A 151 -11.38 -13.93 21.70
CA PRO A 151 -11.73 -12.74 22.49
C PRO A 151 -10.62 -12.27 23.45
N ASP A 152 -9.76 -13.16 23.91
CA ASP A 152 -8.64 -12.83 24.80
C ASP A 152 -7.39 -12.33 24.05
N MET A 153 -7.39 -12.42 22.71
CA MET A 153 -6.28 -11.94 21.89
C MET A 153 -6.34 -10.42 21.76
N LYS A 154 -5.18 -9.77 21.90
CA LYS A 154 -5.00 -8.33 21.67
C LYS A 154 -4.21 -8.13 20.40
N MET A 155 -4.64 -7.18 19.58
CA MET A 155 -3.97 -6.81 18.33
C MET A 155 -3.42 -5.39 18.44
N PHE A 156 -2.18 -5.20 18.01
CA PHE A 156 -1.51 -3.91 18.00
C PHE A 156 -1.09 -3.60 16.57
N CYS A 157 -1.64 -2.51 16.01
CA CYS A 157 -1.28 -1.99 14.70
C CYS A 157 -0.37 -0.78 14.88
N PHE A 158 0.93 -0.99 14.73
CA PHE A 158 1.93 0.08 14.72
C PHE A 158 2.42 0.28 13.29
N TYR A 159 2.30 1.49 12.76
CA TYR A 159 2.74 1.78 11.40
C TYR A 159 3.22 3.22 11.24
N GLY A 160 4.12 3.41 10.27
CA GLY A 160 4.69 4.70 9.92
C GLY A 160 3.74 5.54 9.06
N ILE A 161 3.78 6.85 9.25
CA ILE A 161 3.04 7.81 8.45
C ILE A 161 3.88 9.06 8.16
N GLY A 162 3.40 9.89 7.24
CA GLY A 162 3.97 11.20 6.98
C GLY A 162 5.28 11.14 6.22
N LYS A 163 5.47 10.11 5.40
CA LYS A 163 6.53 10.04 4.41
C LYS A 163 5.92 9.90 3.00
N PRO A 164 6.37 10.70 2.01
CA PRO A 164 5.87 10.59 0.63
C PRO A 164 6.02 9.16 0.08
N THR A 165 4.92 8.56 -0.36
CA THR A 165 4.83 7.15 -0.77
C THR A 165 4.18 6.99 -2.13
N GLU A 166 4.68 6.10 -2.97
CA GLU A 166 4.19 5.92 -4.34
C GLU A 166 2.73 5.45 -4.39
N ARG A 167 1.94 6.07 -5.26
CA ARG A 167 0.48 5.93 -5.24
C ARG A 167 -0.17 5.70 -6.60
N ALA A 168 0.42 6.25 -7.66
CA ALA A 168 0.04 6.00 -9.05
C ALA A 168 1.22 6.32 -9.99
N TYR A 169 1.18 5.82 -11.22
CA TYR A 169 2.32 5.86 -12.14
C TYR A 169 1.88 6.22 -13.57
N TYR A 170 2.67 7.07 -14.23
CA TYR A 170 2.54 7.31 -15.67
C TYR A 170 3.41 6.33 -16.45
N TYR A 171 2.85 5.76 -17.51
CA TYR A 171 3.50 4.83 -18.42
C TYR A 171 3.35 5.33 -19.86
N HIS A 172 4.28 4.96 -20.73
CA HIS A 172 4.15 5.14 -22.18
C HIS A 172 4.46 3.83 -22.91
N ASP A 173 4.17 3.79 -24.21
CA ASP A 173 4.56 2.70 -25.11
C ASP A 173 6.09 2.50 -25.06
N ALA A 174 6.54 1.29 -24.75
CA ALA A 174 7.98 1.02 -24.64
C ALA A 174 8.63 0.96 -26.03
N ASP A 175 9.93 1.27 -26.10
CA ASP A 175 10.71 1.01 -27.30
C ASP A 175 10.71 -0.51 -27.62
N PRO A 176 10.50 -0.91 -28.89
CA PRO A 176 10.47 -2.32 -29.28
C PRO A 176 11.70 -3.14 -28.83
N SER A 177 12.86 -2.50 -28.67
CA SER A 177 14.09 -3.13 -28.16
C SER A 177 13.97 -3.67 -26.73
N VAL A 178 13.07 -3.11 -25.92
CA VAL A 178 12.87 -3.47 -24.50
C VAL A 178 12.05 -4.75 -24.33
N LYS A 179 11.33 -5.19 -25.38
CA LYS A 179 10.46 -6.39 -25.39
C LYS A 179 9.38 -6.37 -24.28
N LEU A 180 8.90 -5.18 -23.94
CA LEU A 180 7.78 -4.93 -23.04
C LEU A 180 6.77 -4.05 -23.77
N ASP A 181 5.50 -4.10 -23.38
CA ASP A 181 4.46 -3.26 -23.99
C ASP A 181 4.61 -1.80 -23.52
N HIS A 182 4.86 -1.59 -22.22
CA HIS A 182 4.93 -0.28 -21.61
C HIS A 182 6.09 -0.15 -20.63
N THR A 183 6.59 1.08 -20.48
CA THR A 183 7.58 1.46 -19.47
C THR A 183 7.15 2.75 -18.77
N ILE A 184 7.64 2.99 -17.55
CA ILE A 184 7.36 4.22 -16.81
C ILE A 184 7.78 5.42 -17.66
N ASN A 185 6.90 6.41 -17.75
CA ASN A 185 7.12 7.62 -18.51
C ASN A 185 7.97 8.62 -17.72
N SER A 186 9.28 8.44 -17.75
CA SER A 186 10.23 9.33 -17.08
C SER A 186 10.39 10.71 -17.74
N GLU A 187 9.71 10.96 -18.88
CA GLU A 187 9.75 12.26 -19.57
C GLU A 187 8.74 13.26 -19.01
N VAL A 188 7.74 12.79 -18.26
CA VAL A 188 6.78 13.63 -17.54
C VAL A 188 7.44 14.16 -16.26
N GLU A 189 7.12 15.41 -15.89
CA GLU A 189 7.68 16.09 -14.71
C GLU A 189 7.50 15.27 -13.41
N ASN A 190 6.34 14.63 -13.25
CA ASN A 190 6.01 13.78 -12.11
C ASN A 190 5.57 12.38 -12.61
N PRO A 191 6.51 11.47 -12.93
CA PRO A 191 6.20 10.15 -13.48
C PRO A 191 5.54 9.23 -12.45
N VAL A 192 5.71 9.53 -11.16
CA VAL A 192 5.12 8.83 -10.03
C VAL A 192 4.40 9.84 -9.17
N LEU A 193 3.14 9.56 -8.89
CA LEU A 193 2.31 10.34 -7.98
C LEU A 193 2.50 9.82 -6.57
N LEU A 194 2.75 10.72 -5.63
CA LEU A 194 3.00 10.37 -4.23
C LEU A 194 1.81 10.74 -3.35
N GLY A 195 1.41 9.80 -2.50
CA GLY A 195 0.47 9.97 -1.40
C GLY A 195 1.16 9.80 -0.04
N ASP A 196 0.36 9.75 1.02
CA ASP A 196 0.85 9.54 2.39
C ASP A 196 1.11 8.04 2.68
N GLY A 197 2.05 7.77 3.58
CA GLY A 197 2.50 6.44 3.97
C GLY A 197 3.84 6.45 4.70
N ASP A 198 4.57 5.35 4.60
CA ASP A 198 5.88 5.14 5.24
C ASP A 198 7.06 5.18 4.24
N GLY A 199 6.84 5.66 3.02
CA GLY A 199 7.80 5.68 1.92
C GLY A 199 7.74 4.46 1.02
N THR A 200 7.04 3.38 1.41
CA THR A 200 6.84 2.18 0.61
C THR A 200 5.37 1.76 0.57
N VAL A 201 4.72 1.67 1.72
CA VAL A 201 3.35 1.24 1.92
C VAL A 201 2.46 2.46 2.05
N SER A 202 1.46 2.57 1.17
CA SER A 202 0.47 3.66 1.25
C SER A 202 -0.33 3.57 2.55
N LEU A 203 -0.63 4.71 3.15
CA LEU A 203 -1.45 4.87 4.34
C LEU A 203 -2.77 4.09 4.27
N LEU A 204 -3.45 4.06 3.11
CA LEU A 204 -4.73 3.36 2.94
C LEU A 204 -4.63 1.84 3.16
N THR A 205 -3.43 1.26 3.04
CA THR A 205 -3.20 -0.17 3.34
C THR A 205 -3.57 -0.52 4.79
N HIS A 206 -3.48 0.45 5.71
CA HIS A 206 -3.79 0.25 7.12
C HIS A 206 -5.28 0.38 7.46
N THR A 207 -6.16 0.54 6.45
CA THR A 207 -7.62 0.63 6.62
C THR A 207 -8.19 -0.46 7.53
N MET A 208 -7.71 -1.70 7.35
CA MET A 208 -8.24 -2.83 8.12
C MET A 208 -7.94 -2.73 9.62
N CYS A 209 -6.85 -2.08 10.04
CA CYS A 209 -6.58 -1.85 11.46
C CYS A 209 -7.68 -1.02 12.13
N HIS A 210 -8.16 0.02 11.44
CA HIS A 210 -9.26 0.87 11.92
C HIS A 210 -10.61 0.17 11.82
N GLU A 211 -10.83 -0.61 10.77
CA GLU A 211 -12.05 -1.41 10.62
C GLU A 211 -12.16 -2.46 11.73
N TRP A 212 -11.11 -3.24 11.98
CA TRP A 212 -11.06 -4.24 13.05
C TRP A 212 -11.25 -3.62 14.44
N GLN A 213 -10.76 -2.41 14.64
CA GLN A 213 -10.91 -1.66 15.89
C GLN A 213 -12.38 -1.30 16.20
N LYS A 214 -13.29 -1.31 15.22
CA LYS A 214 -14.73 -1.14 15.46
C LYS A 214 -15.33 -2.33 16.27
N GLY A 215 -14.56 -3.38 16.54
CA GLY A 215 -14.95 -4.51 17.38
C GLY A 215 -16.19 -5.22 16.84
N SER A 216 -17.17 -5.48 17.70
CA SER A 216 -18.45 -6.11 17.33
C SER A 216 -19.25 -5.41 16.22
N LYS A 217 -18.98 -4.12 15.96
CA LYS A 217 -19.57 -3.38 14.82
C LYS A 217 -18.93 -3.78 13.49
N SER A 218 -17.67 -4.18 13.50
CA SER A 218 -16.99 -4.67 12.31
C SER A 218 -17.49 -6.06 11.93
N ARG A 219 -17.69 -6.28 10.63
CA ARG A 219 -17.94 -7.65 10.13
C ARG A 219 -16.71 -8.53 10.19
N TYR A 220 -15.51 -7.95 10.20
CA TYR A 220 -14.25 -8.68 10.14
C TYR A 220 -13.63 -9.00 11.52
N ASN A 221 -14.22 -8.53 12.62
CA ASN A 221 -13.75 -8.84 13.99
C ASN A 221 -14.83 -9.60 14.80
N PRO A 222 -15.11 -10.88 14.47
CA PRO A 222 -16.16 -11.65 15.13
C PRO A 222 -15.84 -11.98 16.60
N GLY A 223 -14.56 -12.03 16.97
CA GLY A 223 -14.12 -12.26 18.35
C GLY A 223 -14.19 -11.03 19.25
N ASN A 224 -14.53 -9.85 18.71
CA ASN A 224 -14.49 -8.58 19.43
C ASN A 224 -13.12 -8.34 20.11
N MET A 225 -12.05 -8.70 19.41
CA MET A 225 -10.68 -8.56 19.90
C MET A 225 -10.35 -7.09 20.12
N SER A 226 -9.58 -6.80 21.18
CA SER A 226 -9.08 -5.44 21.41
C SER A 226 -8.03 -5.10 20.36
N VAL A 227 -8.19 -3.95 19.70
CA VAL A 227 -7.27 -3.46 18.67
C VAL A 227 -6.78 -2.07 19.06
N THR A 228 -5.47 -1.94 19.27
CA THR A 228 -4.81 -0.67 19.52
C THR A 228 -4.07 -0.22 18.27
N VAL A 229 -4.34 1.01 17.82
CA VAL A 229 -3.71 1.62 16.64
C VAL A 229 -2.80 2.75 17.10
N VAL A 230 -1.53 2.69 16.70
CA VAL A 230 -0.54 3.75 16.98
C VAL A 230 0.12 4.16 15.67
N GLU A 231 -0.14 5.39 15.26
CA GLU A 231 0.55 6.02 14.14
C GLU A 231 1.86 6.63 14.62
N ILE A 232 2.96 6.26 13.95
CA ILE A 232 4.32 6.71 14.21
C ILE A 232 4.68 7.72 13.12
N LYS A 233 4.83 8.99 13.51
CA LYS A 233 5.12 10.06 12.57
C LYS A 233 6.60 10.01 12.16
N HIS A 234 6.86 10.09 10.85
CA HIS A 234 8.22 10.17 10.33
C HIS A 234 8.85 11.54 10.65
N GLU A 235 9.81 11.58 11.58
CA GLU A 235 10.54 12.80 11.96
C GLU A 235 12.06 12.54 12.08
N PRO A 236 12.76 12.30 10.96
CA PRO A 236 14.13 11.79 11.01
C PRO A 236 15.17 12.82 11.48
N ASP A 237 16.25 12.33 12.09
CA ASP A 237 17.41 13.14 12.48
C ASP A 237 18.29 13.51 11.27
N ARG A 238 18.70 14.78 11.17
CA ARG A 238 19.37 15.34 9.98
C ARG A 238 20.72 14.72 9.61
N PHE A 239 21.41 14.08 10.55
CA PHE A 239 22.77 13.56 10.36
C PHE A 239 22.86 12.04 10.56
N ASP A 240 21.72 11.36 10.67
CA ASP A 240 21.68 9.91 10.77
C ASP A 240 21.31 9.30 9.42
N ILE A 241 22.18 8.45 8.88
CA ILE A 241 22.00 7.76 7.60
C ILE A 241 20.76 6.85 7.61
N ARG A 242 20.30 6.42 8.80
CA ARG A 242 19.09 5.63 9.02
C ARG A 242 17.91 6.44 9.57
N GLY A 243 17.99 7.76 9.51
CA GLY A 243 16.91 8.65 9.96
C GLY A 243 16.76 8.78 11.47
N GLY A 244 17.58 8.14 12.29
CA GLY A 244 17.63 8.37 13.74
C GLY A 244 16.42 7.87 14.52
N ALA A 245 16.29 8.30 15.78
CA ALA A 245 15.41 7.66 16.75
C ALA A 245 13.90 7.82 16.45
N LYS A 246 13.54 8.76 15.59
CA LYS A 246 12.17 9.14 15.24
C LYS A 246 11.82 8.88 13.77
N THR A 247 12.61 8.06 13.08
CA THR A 247 12.25 7.61 11.74
C THR A 247 11.01 6.71 11.79
N ALA A 248 10.15 6.87 10.79
CA ALA A 248 9.04 5.98 10.47
C ALA A 248 9.06 5.52 9.01
N ASP A 249 10.25 5.51 8.38
CA ASP A 249 10.46 4.93 7.04
C ASP A 249 10.21 3.41 7.09
N HIS A 250 9.63 2.82 6.06
CA HIS A 250 9.24 1.41 6.00
C HIS A 250 10.28 0.44 6.57
N VAL A 251 11.56 0.63 6.20
CA VAL A 251 12.66 -0.21 6.69
C VAL A 251 13.25 0.35 7.98
N ASP A 252 13.52 1.65 8.02
CA ASP A 252 14.26 2.25 9.15
C ASP A 252 13.41 2.37 10.42
N ILE A 253 12.08 2.23 10.36
CA ILE A 253 11.18 2.23 11.52
C ILE A 253 11.57 1.15 12.55
N LEU A 254 12.23 0.07 12.14
CA LEU A 254 12.79 -0.94 13.06
C LEU A 254 13.91 -0.38 13.97
N GLY A 255 14.58 0.68 13.52
CA GLY A 255 15.55 1.45 14.31
C GLY A 255 14.90 2.54 15.19
N SER A 256 13.60 2.78 15.05
CA SER A 256 12.87 3.80 15.82
C SER A 256 12.85 3.45 17.30
N ALA A 257 13.24 4.40 18.16
CA ALA A 257 13.16 4.22 19.60
C ALA A 257 11.71 4.07 20.06
N GLU A 258 10.80 4.79 19.40
CA GLU A 258 9.38 4.76 19.71
C GLU A 258 8.76 3.38 19.39
N LEU A 259 8.99 2.83 18.20
CA LEU A 259 8.48 1.49 17.87
C LEU A 259 9.06 0.44 18.84
N ASN A 260 10.35 0.52 19.14
CA ASN A 260 11.02 -0.40 20.04
C ASN A 260 10.46 -0.33 21.46
N GLU A 261 10.12 0.86 21.97
CA GLU A 261 9.46 1.02 23.27
C GLU A 261 8.07 0.37 23.27
N LEU A 262 7.29 0.55 22.20
CA LEU A 262 5.96 -0.07 22.07
C LEU A 262 6.06 -1.60 22.05
N ILE A 263 6.96 -2.16 21.26
CA ILE A 263 7.20 -3.62 21.19
C ILE A 263 7.63 -4.16 22.55
N LEU A 264 8.54 -3.46 23.25
CA LEU A 264 8.99 -3.86 24.59
C LEU A 264 7.85 -3.82 25.62
N LYS A 265 6.96 -2.82 25.56
CA LYS A 265 5.75 -2.78 26.41
C LYS A 265 4.85 -3.97 26.16
N VAL A 266 4.60 -4.33 24.89
CA VAL A 266 3.81 -5.51 24.54
C VAL A 266 4.47 -6.79 25.06
N ALA A 267 5.75 -7.00 24.75
CA ALA A 267 6.51 -8.18 25.16
C ALA A 267 6.63 -8.33 26.69
N ALA A 268 6.69 -7.22 27.43
CA ALA A 268 6.71 -7.20 28.89
C ALA A 268 5.33 -7.41 29.54
N GLY A 269 4.28 -7.69 28.77
CA GLY A 269 2.92 -7.84 29.28
C GLY A 269 2.26 -6.54 29.71
N LYS A 270 2.82 -5.39 29.33
CA LYS A 270 2.33 -4.03 29.62
C LYS A 270 1.66 -3.38 28.41
N GLY A 271 1.19 -4.19 27.46
CA GLY A 271 0.51 -3.71 26.26
C GLY A 271 -0.74 -2.86 26.55
N ASP A 272 -1.41 -3.10 27.69
CA ASP A 272 -2.57 -2.30 28.11
C ASP A 272 -2.24 -0.85 28.47
N MET A 273 -0.96 -0.53 28.65
CA MET A 273 -0.50 0.85 28.85
C MET A 273 -0.33 1.62 27.53
N ILE A 274 -0.52 0.96 26.38
CA ILE A 274 -0.41 1.58 25.06
C ILE A 274 -1.78 2.12 24.67
N GLU A 275 -1.86 3.43 24.56
CA GLU A 275 -3.07 4.12 24.12
C GLU A 275 -3.11 4.27 22.60
N ASN A 276 -4.32 4.41 22.07
CA ASN A 276 -4.49 4.73 20.65
C ASN A 276 -3.91 6.10 20.33
N ARG A 277 -3.22 6.21 19.20
CA ARG A 277 -2.70 7.48 18.71
C ARG A 277 -2.94 7.61 17.21
N TYR A 278 -3.66 8.67 16.85
CA TYR A 278 -3.98 9.03 15.48
C TYR A 278 -3.39 10.40 15.19
N VAL A 279 -2.71 10.52 14.06
CA VAL A 279 -2.05 11.73 13.58
C VAL A 279 -2.55 12.08 12.16
N SER A 280 -2.88 11.06 11.36
CA SER A 280 -3.48 11.16 10.04
C SER A 280 -5.01 11.20 10.09
N ARG A 281 -5.65 11.46 8.94
CA ARG A 281 -7.11 11.38 8.77
C ARG A 281 -7.63 9.98 8.40
N LEU A 282 -6.78 8.95 8.48
CA LEU A 282 -7.15 7.61 8.01
C LEU A 282 -8.37 7.08 8.78
N ARG A 283 -8.46 7.36 10.08
CA ARG A 283 -9.58 6.93 10.90
C ARG A 283 -10.92 7.51 10.42
N GLU A 284 -10.94 8.79 10.08
CA GLU A 284 -12.13 9.47 9.54
C GLU A 284 -12.47 8.93 8.14
N ILE A 285 -11.47 8.77 7.28
CA ILE A 285 -11.63 8.18 5.95
C ILE A 285 -12.28 6.78 6.04
N VAL A 286 -11.80 5.93 6.94
CA VAL A 286 -12.34 4.57 7.15
C VAL A 286 -13.75 4.56 7.78
N ALA A 287 -14.15 5.64 8.45
CA ALA A 287 -15.51 5.77 8.96
C ALA A 287 -16.52 6.07 7.84
N GLU A 288 -16.07 6.68 6.74
CA GLU A 288 -16.89 7.03 5.57
C GLU A 288 -16.91 5.93 4.49
N MET A 289 -15.96 4.99 4.54
CA MET A 289 -15.91 3.84 3.63
C MET A 289 -17.02 2.82 3.92
N ASP A 290 -17.61 2.26 2.85
CA ASP A 290 -18.56 1.14 2.92
C ASP A 290 -17.84 -0.21 3.06
N ILE A 291 -17.17 -0.39 4.20
CA ILE A 291 -16.45 -1.63 4.55
C ILE A 291 -16.99 -2.31 5.80
#